data_AF-A0A3N4J0G8-F1
#
_entry.id   AF-A0A3N4J0G8-F1
#
_cell.length_a   1.000
_cell.length_b   1.000
_cell.length_c   1.000
_cell.angle_alpha   90.00
_cell.angle_beta   90.00
_cell.angle_gamma   90.00
#
_symmetry.space_group_name_H-M   'P 1'
#
loop_
_entity.id
_entity.type
_entity.pdbx_description
1 polymer ?
#
loop_
_entity_poly.entity_id
_entity_poly.type
_entity_poly.pdbx_seq_one_letter_code
_entity_poly.pdbx_strand_id
1 'polypeptide(L)'
;QLYNWESFREILAELYLVDRLPLNQVMDIMKEKYEFSPSLRAYRDRFSQWEFTKRQVSLHKDVELVAKVRELWTQNMNSANILRCLSLHGWNLSAIQLRNLRLHPSLRLLM
;
A
#
# COMPACT_ATOMS: atom_id res chain seq x y z
N GLN A 1 -3.39 1.04 23.54
CA GLN A 1 -3.42 0.02 22.46
C GLN A 1 -2.15 -0.80 22.62
N LEU A 2 -2.23 -2.14 22.73
CA LEU A 2 -1.11 -2.97 23.23
C LEU A 2 -0.05 -3.37 22.18
N TYR A 3 -0.37 -3.27 20.89
CA TYR A 3 0.49 -3.75 19.81
C TYR A 3 1.19 -2.59 19.09
N ASN A 4 2.50 -2.72 18.87
CA ASN A 4 3.30 -1.77 18.09
C ASN A 4 3.11 -1.96 16.58
N TRP A 5 1.93 -1.56 16.09
CA TRP A 5 1.56 -1.70 14.68
C TRP A 5 2.47 -0.95 13.72
N GLU A 6 2.94 0.25 14.09
CA GLU A 6 3.66 1.11 13.15
C GLU A 6 5.04 0.54 12.80
N SER A 7 5.75 -0.08 13.75
CA SER A 7 7.03 -0.77 13.48
C SER A 7 6.91 -1.97 12.53
N PHE A 8 5.72 -2.55 12.37
CA PHE A 8 5.47 -3.65 11.41
C PHE A 8 4.76 -3.19 10.14
N ARG A 9 4.39 -1.91 10.03
CA ARG A 9 3.54 -1.41 8.95
C ARG A 9 4.11 -1.64 7.56
N GLU A 10 5.42 -1.44 7.38
CA GLU A 10 6.09 -1.63 6.09
C GLU A 10 6.15 -3.11 5.70
N ILE A 11 6.49 -4.00 6.64
CA ILE A 11 6.50 -5.45 6.45
C ILE A 11 5.09 -5.96 6.09
N LEU A 12 4.07 -5.49 6.80
CA LEU A 12 2.67 -5.82 6.53
C LEU A 12 2.20 -5.31 5.16
N ALA A 13 2.69 -4.15 4.74
CA ALA A 13 2.41 -3.60 3.42
C ALA A 13 3.09 -4.41 2.31
N GLU A 14 4.33 -4.87 2.53
CA GLU A 14 5.06 -5.72 1.58
C GLU A 14 4.32 -7.03 1.34
N LEU A 15 4.12 -7.80 2.41
CA LEU A 15 3.49 -9.12 2.37
C LEU A 15 2.09 -9.05 1.74
N TYR A 16 1.31 -8.00 2.02
CA TYR A 16 -0.09 -7.91 1.57
C TYR A 16 -0.30 -7.17 0.24
N LEU A 17 0.45 -6.11 -0.04
CA LEU A 17 0.25 -5.31 -1.27
C LEU A 17 1.19 -5.72 -2.40
N VAL A 18 2.46 -6.01 -2.09
CA VAL A 18 3.51 -6.27 -3.08
C VAL A 18 3.59 -7.77 -3.39
N ASP A 19 3.77 -8.60 -2.36
CA ASP A 19 3.75 -10.07 -2.50
C ASP A 19 2.35 -10.62 -2.75
N ARG A 20 1.32 -9.83 -2.36
CA ARG A 20 -0.12 -10.13 -2.53
C ARG A 20 -0.57 -11.39 -1.80
N LEU A 21 0.07 -11.69 -0.66
CA LEU A 21 -0.29 -12.83 0.17
C LEU A 21 -1.69 -12.64 0.79
N PRO A 22 -2.48 -13.72 0.93
CA PRO A 22 -3.76 -13.66 1.63
C PRO A 22 -3.54 -13.39 3.13
N LEU A 23 -4.47 -12.69 3.76
CA LEU A 23 -4.31 -12.17 5.12
C LEU A 23 -3.97 -13.25 6.17
N ASN A 24 -4.45 -14.49 6.00
CA ASN A 24 -4.07 -15.60 6.89
C ASN A 24 -2.56 -15.91 6.80
N GLN A 25 -2.00 -16.05 5.59
CA GLN A 25 -0.55 -16.27 5.42
C GLN A 25 0.28 -15.09 5.96
N VAL A 26 -0.20 -13.86 5.80
CA VAL A 26 0.43 -12.69 6.43
C VAL A 26 0.43 -12.84 7.96
N MET A 27 -0.69 -13.20 8.57
CA MET A 27 -0.78 -13.42 10.03
C MET A 27 0.12 -14.57 10.51
N ASP A 28 0.21 -15.66 9.75
CA ASP A 28 1.07 -16.81 10.08
C ASP A 28 2.55 -16.40 10.06
N ILE A 29 3.00 -15.72 9.00
CA ILE A 29 4.37 -15.17 8.89
C ILE A 29 4.67 -14.19 10.04
N MET A 30 3.73 -13.30 10.37
CA MET A 30 3.91 -12.32 11.43
C MET A 30 4.00 -12.96 12.83
N LYS A 31 3.25 -14.04 13.07
CA LYS A 31 3.33 -14.84 14.28
C LYS A 31 4.66 -15.59 14.37
N GLU A 32 5.08 -16.27 13.31
CA GLU A 32 6.27 -17.14 13.31
C GLU A 32 7.60 -16.37 13.37
N LYS A 33 7.70 -15.24 12.67
CA LYS A 33 8.97 -14.50 12.53
C LYS A 33 9.13 -13.30 13.47
N TYR A 34 8.03 -12.75 13.97
CA TYR A 34 8.02 -11.49 14.73
C TYR A 34 7.19 -11.57 16.02
N GLU A 35 6.73 -12.78 16.40
CA GLU A 35 5.86 -13.04 17.56
C GLU A 35 4.55 -12.19 17.57
N PHE A 36 4.19 -11.63 16.41
CA PHE A 36 3.17 -10.59 16.27
C PHE A 36 1.81 -11.21 15.93
N SER A 37 1.10 -11.64 16.98
CA SER A 37 -0.15 -12.40 16.91
C SER A 37 -1.46 -11.65 17.30
N PRO A 38 -1.74 -10.41 16.85
CA PRO A 38 -3.08 -9.83 16.98
C PRO A 38 -4.19 -10.67 16.35
N SER A 39 -5.43 -10.47 16.78
CA SER A 39 -6.59 -11.16 16.21
C SER A 39 -6.88 -10.73 14.77
N LEU A 40 -7.53 -11.62 13.99
CA LEU A 40 -7.97 -11.35 12.61
C LEU A 40 -8.80 -10.06 12.49
N ARG A 41 -9.61 -9.74 13.51
CA ARG A 41 -10.36 -8.48 13.55
C ARG A 41 -9.43 -7.26 13.67
N ALA A 42 -8.46 -7.30 14.59
CA ALA A 42 -7.50 -6.22 14.77
C ALA A 42 -6.67 -5.96 13.50
N TYR A 43 -6.27 -7.02 12.79
CA TYR A 43 -5.65 -6.93 11.46
C TYR A 43 -6.57 -6.23 10.44
N ARG A 44 -7.82 -6.68 10.30
CA ARG A 44 -8.80 -6.07 9.38
C ARG A 44 -9.04 -4.59 9.68
N ASP A 45 -9.21 -4.24 10.94
CA ASP A 45 -9.44 -2.87 11.40
C ASP A 45 -8.24 -1.97 11.05
N ARG A 46 -6.99 -2.43 11.27
CA ARG A 46 -5.78 -1.68 10.90
C ARG A 46 -5.53 -1.63 9.40
N PHE A 47 -5.77 -2.71 8.67
CA PHE A 47 -5.62 -2.75 7.22
C PHE A 47 -6.62 -1.80 6.55
N SER A 48 -7.84 -1.69 7.08
CA SER A 48 -8.81 -0.67 6.65
C SER A 48 -8.27 0.75 6.86
N GLN A 49 -7.77 1.07 8.06
CA GLN A 49 -7.21 2.40 8.39
C GLN A 49 -5.99 2.80 7.54
N TRP A 50 -5.19 1.83 7.10
CA TRP A 50 -4.05 2.07 6.21
C TRP A 50 -4.39 1.91 4.71
N GLU A 51 -5.65 1.63 4.38
CA GLU A 51 -6.14 1.27 3.03
C GLU A 51 -5.43 0.06 2.38
N PHE A 52 -4.92 -0.88 3.19
CA PHE A 52 -4.41 -2.17 2.74
C PHE A 52 -5.59 -3.05 2.31
N THR A 53 -6.10 -2.78 1.10
CA THR A 53 -7.37 -3.31 0.58
C THR A 53 -7.15 -4.03 -0.75
N LYS A 54 -8.13 -4.87 -1.14
CA LYS A 54 -8.17 -5.45 -2.50
C LYS A 54 -8.10 -4.38 -3.60
N ARG A 55 -8.67 -3.19 -3.35
CA ARG A 55 -8.58 -2.04 -4.26
C ARG A 55 -7.15 -1.51 -4.38
N GLN A 56 -6.40 -1.44 -3.28
CA GLN A 56 -5.00 -1.05 -3.34
C GLN A 56 -4.16 -2.08 -4.12
N VAL A 57 -4.44 -3.38 -3.92
CA VAL A 57 -3.80 -4.46 -4.70
C VAL A 57 -4.15 -4.38 -6.19
N SER A 58 -5.36 -3.97 -6.58
CA SER A 58 -5.68 -3.78 -8.00
C SER A 58 -4.99 -2.55 -8.61
N LEU A 59 -4.82 -1.46 -7.84
CA LEU A 59 -4.06 -0.28 -8.29
C LEU A 59 -2.58 -0.60 -8.49
N HIS A 60 -1.99 -1.49 -7.69
CA HIS A 60 -0.63 -2.03 -7.91
C HIS A 60 -0.51 -2.89 -9.17
N LYS A 61 -1.61 -3.44 -9.69
CA LYS A 61 -1.63 -4.23 -10.95
C LYS A 61 -1.91 -3.38 -12.19
N ASP A 62 -2.38 -2.14 -12.02
CA ASP A 62 -2.67 -1.22 -13.11
C ASP A 62 -1.36 -0.62 -13.63
N VAL A 63 -0.85 -1.20 -14.71
CA VAL A 63 0.45 -0.83 -15.31
C VAL A 63 0.41 0.59 -15.86
N GLU A 64 -0.73 1.05 -16.39
CA GLU A 64 -0.88 2.40 -16.93
C GLU A 64 -0.88 3.44 -15.81
N LEU A 65 -1.63 3.20 -14.73
CA LEU A 65 -1.60 4.02 -13.52
C LEU A 65 -0.19 4.10 -12.94
N VAL A 66 0.47 2.95 -12.76
CA VAL A 66 1.83 2.88 -12.21
C VAL A 66 2.83 3.62 -13.11
N ALA A 67 2.72 3.49 -14.43
CA ALA A 67 3.55 4.23 -15.37
C ALA A 67 3.30 5.75 -15.29
N LYS A 68 2.03 6.18 -15.21
CA LYS A 68 1.68 7.61 -15.11
C LYS A 68 2.10 8.22 -13.77
N VAL A 69 1.92 7.51 -12.67
CA VAL A 69 2.42 7.90 -11.34
C VAL A 69 3.95 8.07 -11.35
N ARG A 70 4.66 7.15 -12.01
CA ARG A 70 6.13 7.21 -12.18
C ARG A 70 6.54 8.48 -12.93
N GLU A 71 5.91 8.75 -14.08
CA GLU A 71 6.14 9.95 -14.91
C GLU A 71 5.98 11.23 -14.09
N LEU A 72 4.85 11.37 -13.38
CA LEU A 72 4.55 12.59 -12.61
C LEU A 72 5.50 12.80 -11.42
N TRP A 73 6.00 11.73 -10.78
CA TRP A 73 7.07 11.85 -9.76
C TRP A 73 8.43 12.21 -10.37
N THR A 74 8.80 11.69 -11.55
CA THR A 74 10.04 12.12 -12.23
C THR A 74 10.01 13.61 -12.63
N GLN A 75 8.83 14.20 -12.77
CA GLN A 75 8.62 15.65 -12.97
C GLN A 75 8.61 16.45 -11.64
N ASN A 76 8.98 15.84 -10.52
CA ASN A 76 8.98 16.44 -9.17
C ASN A 76 7.61 17.02 -8.75
N MET A 77 6.50 16.44 -9.21
CA MET A 77 5.18 16.90 -8.85
C MET A 77 4.80 16.50 -7.41
N ASN A 78 4.21 17.45 -6.66
CA ASN A 78 3.69 17.15 -5.34
C ASN A 78 2.44 16.24 -5.40
N SER A 79 2.14 15.56 -4.29
CA SER A 79 1.05 14.58 -4.21
C SER A 79 -0.33 15.15 -4.58
N ALA A 80 -0.62 16.43 -4.31
CA ALA A 80 -1.91 17.04 -4.62
C ALA A 80 -2.09 17.26 -6.13
N ASN A 81 -1.05 17.75 -6.80
CA ASN A 81 -1.06 17.90 -8.26
C ASN A 81 -1.16 16.53 -8.95
N ILE A 82 -0.48 15.51 -8.43
CA ILE A 82 -0.57 14.14 -8.96
C ILE A 82 -1.99 13.59 -8.85
N LEU A 83 -2.64 13.69 -7.68
CA LEU A 83 -4.03 13.26 -7.51
C LEU A 83 -4.97 13.97 -8.50
N ARG A 84 -4.78 15.28 -8.72
CA ARG A 84 -5.56 16.05 -9.70
C ARG A 84 -5.34 15.54 -11.12
N CYS A 85 -4.10 15.33 -11.55
CA CYS A 85 -3.79 14.78 -12.87
C CYS A 85 -4.39 13.39 -13.07
N LEU A 86 -4.24 12.50 -12.09
CA LEU A 86 -4.79 11.14 -12.16
C LEU A 86 -6.33 11.13 -12.24
N SER A 87 -7.01 12.02 -11.50
CA SER A 87 -8.47 12.17 -11.56
C SER A 87 -8.95 12.66 -12.94
N LEU A 88 -8.20 13.57 -13.60
CA LEU A 88 -8.48 13.99 -14.98
C LEU A 88 -8.36 12.85 -16.01
N HIS A 89 -7.54 11.83 -15.72
CA HIS A 89 -7.43 10.60 -16.51
C HIS A 89 -8.38 9.48 -16.02
N GLY A 90 -9.27 9.75 -15.06
CA GLY A 90 -10.27 8.81 -14.54
C GLY A 90 -9.88 8.03 -13.28
N TRP A 91 -8.62 8.10 -12.84
CA TRP A 91 -8.15 7.43 -11.63
C TRP A 91 -8.44 8.25 -10.37
N ASN A 92 -9.58 7.94 -9.72
CA ASN A 92 -9.99 8.60 -8.48
C ASN A 92 -9.37 7.92 -7.24
N LEU A 93 -8.23 8.45 -6.79
CA LEU A 93 -7.41 7.92 -5.69
C LEU A 93 -7.50 8.78 -4.42
N SER A 94 -7.34 8.15 -3.26
CA SER A 94 -7.02 8.88 -2.01
C SER A 94 -5.51 9.18 -1.92
N ALA A 95 -5.14 10.15 -1.07
CA ALA A 95 -3.73 10.44 -0.78
C ALA A 95 -3.00 9.26 -0.09
N ILE A 96 -3.75 8.41 0.63
CA ILE A 96 -3.22 7.18 1.21
C ILE A 96 -2.99 6.14 0.09
N GLN A 97 -3.92 5.99 -0.86
CA GLN A 97 -3.73 5.09 -2.02
C GLN A 97 -2.51 5.48 -2.86
N LEU A 98 -2.32 6.79 -3.11
CA LEU A 98 -1.15 7.30 -3.82
C LEU A 98 0.15 7.08 -3.02
N ARG A 99 0.14 7.26 -1.70
CA ARG A 99 1.32 6.94 -0.86
C ARG A 99 1.61 5.44 -0.89
N ASN A 100 0.59 4.59 -0.79
CA ASN A 100 0.72 3.15 -0.81
C ASN A 100 1.13 2.63 -2.21
N LEU A 101 0.91 3.37 -3.29
CA LEU A 101 1.47 3.06 -4.62
C LEU A 101 2.99 3.20 -4.67
N ARG A 102 3.63 4.05 -3.83
CA ARG A 102 5.10 4.15 -3.73
C ARG A 102 5.78 2.84 -3.36
N LEU A 103 5.04 1.92 -2.71
CA LEU A 103 5.54 0.60 -2.33
C LEU A 103 5.66 -0.35 -3.52
N HIS A 104 5.07 -0.04 -4.67
CA HIS A 104 5.23 -0.87 -5.86
C HIS A 104 6.70 -0.88 -6.32
N PRO A 105 7.29 -2.05 -6.67
CA PRO A 105 8.72 -2.16 -6.98
C PRO A 105 9.23 -1.18 -8.04
N SER A 106 8.46 -0.89 -9.09
CA SER A 106 8.85 0.06 -10.14
C SER A 106 8.76 1.54 -9.75
N LEU A 107 8.20 1.85 -8.58
CA LEU A 107 8.03 3.19 -8.04
C LEU A 107 9.00 3.47 -6.89
N ARG A 108 9.40 2.44 -6.13
CA ARG A 108 10.45 2.52 -5.10
C ARG A 108 11.80 2.98 -5.64
N LEU A 109 12.13 2.65 -6.89
CA LEU A 109 13.40 3.00 -7.55
C LEU A 109 13.57 4.50 -7.88
N LEU A 110 12.58 5.34 -7.53
CA LEU A 110 12.65 6.80 -7.66
C LEU A 110 12.95 7.52 -6.33
N MET A 111 13.42 6.78 -5.33
CA MET A 111 13.85 7.27 -4.01
C MET A 111 15.34 6.98 -3.79
#